data_AF-A0A927S303-F1
#
_entry.id   AF-A0A927S303-F1
#
_cell.length_a   1.000
_cell.length_b   1.000
_cell.length_c   1.000
_cell.angle_alpha   90.00
_cell.angle_beta   90.00
_cell.angle_gamma   90.00
#
_symmetry.space_group_name_H-M   'P 1'
#
loop_
_entity.id
_entity.type
_entity.pdbx_description
1 polymer ?
#
loop_
_entity_poly.entity_id
_entity_poly.type
_entity_poly.pdbx_seq_one_letter_code
_entity_poly.pdbx_strand_id
1 'polypeptide(L)'
;MEHEFNENKANTTASNARTEEYEKGQLDHFFTLFDYLRAEIENAPSNFMSRGKGMIDVEVCMDMLNDMYKTLPVAVRGASKVYQEQENILANARKEEARILNSAEVRARNQLDNANVRADNIIATAEEQAQRTIANAEARAERMIEEAREQVEEMVSETEIMRRATDDARTIVNQAMAEASDKRLAAAGYAEDIMEELDKLLLEMSDRVRARRSNI
;
A
#
# COMPACT_ATOMS: atom_id res chain seq x y z
N MET A 1 -15.58 38.76 29.34
CA MET A 1 -14.12 38.57 29.30
C MET A 1 -13.53 38.71 27.91
N GLU A 2 -14.02 38.04 26.86
CA GLU A 2 -13.48 38.24 25.50
C GLU A 2 -13.88 39.59 24.86
N HIS A 3 -15.07 40.13 25.17
CA HIS A 3 -15.54 41.40 24.61
C HIS A 3 -14.73 42.62 25.11
N GLU A 4 -14.38 42.65 26.41
CA GLU A 4 -13.56 43.72 27.01
C GLU A 4 -12.09 43.69 26.55
N PHE A 5 -11.56 42.49 26.23
CA PHE A 5 -10.19 42.34 25.74
C PHE A 5 -10.03 42.85 24.30
N ASN A 6 -11.08 42.69 23.49
CA ASN A 6 -11.08 43.13 22.09
C ASN A 6 -11.28 44.65 21.96
N GLU A 7 -12.13 45.24 22.82
CA GLU A 7 -12.29 46.70 22.92
C GLU A 7 -11.00 47.39 23.36
N ASN A 8 -10.26 46.81 24.33
CA ASN A 8 -9.00 47.40 24.81
C ASN A 8 -7.87 47.34 23.76
N LYS A 9 -7.82 46.28 22.95
CA LYS A 9 -6.87 46.14 21.83
C LYS A 9 -7.17 47.10 20.67
N ALA A 10 -8.46 47.33 20.38
CA ALA A 10 -8.90 48.30 19.39
C ALA A 10 -8.59 49.75 19.84
N ASN A 11 -8.81 50.08 21.11
CA ASN A 11 -8.52 51.40 21.65
C ASN A 11 -7.00 51.70 21.70
N THR A 12 -6.20 50.69 22.04
CA THR A 12 -4.72 50.80 22.07
C THR A 12 -4.15 51.00 20.66
N THR A 13 -4.65 50.25 19.66
CA THR A 13 -4.23 50.40 18.25
C THR A 13 -4.63 51.78 17.70
N ALA A 14 -5.84 52.27 18.00
CA ALA A 14 -6.31 53.58 17.55
C ALA A 14 -5.62 54.77 18.25
N SER A 15 -5.11 54.59 19.47
CA SER A 15 -4.29 55.57 20.18
C SER A 15 -2.86 55.62 19.64
N ASN A 16 -2.29 54.45 19.31
CA ASN A 16 -0.95 54.36 18.74
C ASN A 16 -0.89 54.96 17.33
N ALA A 17 -1.87 54.66 16.47
CA ALA A 17 -1.95 55.25 15.13
C ALA A 17 -2.07 56.79 15.16
N ARG A 18 -2.87 57.34 16.08
CA ARG A 18 -2.98 58.80 16.29
C ARG A 18 -1.68 59.42 16.81
N THR A 19 -0.90 58.68 17.60
CA THR A 19 0.40 59.13 18.12
C THR A 19 1.46 59.10 17.02
N GLU A 20 1.45 58.08 16.16
CA GLU A 20 2.37 57.92 15.02
C GLU A 20 2.11 58.97 13.93
N GLU A 21 0.85 59.29 13.63
CA GLU A 21 0.49 60.39 12.73
C GLU A 21 0.93 61.75 13.28
N TYR A 22 0.79 61.95 14.59
CA TYR A 22 1.26 63.16 15.26
C TYR A 22 2.79 63.29 15.22
N GLU A 23 3.52 62.23 15.59
CA GLU A 23 4.99 62.20 15.59
C GLU A 23 5.58 62.39 14.18
N LYS A 24 4.94 61.82 13.16
CA LYS A 24 5.29 62.04 11.74
C LYS A 24 5.05 63.49 11.31
N GLY A 25 3.90 64.06 11.69
CA GLY A 25 3.59 65.46 11.43
C GLY A 25 4.58 66.43 12.10
N GLN A 26 5.15 66.08 13.25
CA GLN A 26 6.19 66.89 13.92
C GLN A 26 7.51 66.90 13.15
N LEU A 27 7.90 65.79 12.52
CA LEU A 27 9.11 65.72 11.69
C LEU A 27 8.94 66.51 10.39
N ASP A 28 7.79 66.39 9.73
CA ASP A 28 7.47 67.14 8.52
C ASP A 28 7.42 68.66 8.82
N HIS A 29 6.85 69.03 9.98
CA HIS A 29 6.83 70.42 10.45
C HIS A 29 8.25 70.95 10.75
N PHE A 30 9.11 70.14 11.38
CA PHE A 30 10.51 70.49 11.60
C PHE A 30 11.24 70.82 10.28
N PHE A 31 11.11 69.96 9.27
CA PHE A 31 11.75 70.20 7.97
C PHE A 31 11.17 71.41 7.25
N THR A 32 9.87 71.65 7.36
CA THR A 32 9.22 72.85 6.81
C THR A 32 9.76 74.13 7.45
N LEU A 33 9.90 74.17 8.78
CA LEU A 33 10.48 75.30 9.51
C LEU A 33 11.96 75.49 9.16
N PHE A 34 12.71 74.40 9.01
CA PHE A 34 14.10 74.44 8.60
C PHE A 34 14.29 75.02 7.19
N ASP A 35 13.47 74.59 6.23
CA ASP A 35 13.50 75.09 4.86
C ASP A 35 13.09 76.57 4.80
N TYR A 36 12.09 76.98 5.58
CA TYR A 36 11.71 78.38 5.69
C TYR A 36 12.82 79.24 6.30
N LEU A 37 13.40 78.81 7.43
CA LEU A 37 14.52 79.52 8.07
C LEU A 37 15.71 79.66 7.11
N ARG A 38 16.01 78.60 6.36
CA ARG A 38 17.03 78.62 5.33
C ARG A 38 16.72 79.62 4.23
N ALA A 39 15.50 79.65 3.73
CA ALA A 39 15.07 80.58 2.69
C ALA A 39 15.12 82.04 3.18
N GLU A 40 14.75 82.31 4.44
CA GLU A 40 14.81 83.65 5.04
C GLU A 40 16.26 84.14 5.17
N ILE A 41 17.19 83.26 5.54
CA ILE A 41 18.62 83.58 5.61
C ILE A 41 19.23 83.76 4.21
N GLU A 42 18.88 82.90 3.24
CA GLU A 42 19.42 82.94 1.87
C GLU A 42 18.92 84.17 1.07
N ASN A 43 17.66 84.59 1.30
CA ASN A 43 17.05 85.72 0.59
C ASN A 43 17.10 87.05 1.37
N ALA A 44 17.83 87.10 2.49
CA ALA A 44 17.91 88.26 3.35
C ALA A 44 18.40 89.51 2.59
N PRO A 45 17.63 90.62 2.56
CA PRO A 45 18.00 91.81 1.81
C PRO A 45 19.32 92.41 2.32
N SER A 46 20.24 92.72 1.41
CA SER A 46 21.55 93.28 1.77
C SER A 46 21.42 94.72 2.26
N ASN A 47 21.99 95.03 3.43
CA ASN A 47 21.98 96.40 3.94
C ASN A 47 23.10 97.23 3.26
N PHE A 48 22.75 98.40 2.71
CA PHE A 48 23.69 99.27 1.99
C PHE A 48 24.83 99.81 2.89
N MET A 49 24.59 99.96 4.20
CA MET A 49 25.59 100.41 5.17
C MET A 49 26.52 99.30 5.70
N SER A 50 26.28 98.03 5.35
CA SER A 50 27.10 96.89 5.79
C SER A 50 27.25 95.88 4.66
N ARG A 51 28.25 96.13 3.79
CA ARG A 51 28.55 95.25 2.64
C ARG A 51 28.73 93.80 3.10
N GLY A 52 27.93 92.92 2.51
CA GLY A 52 27.96 91.47 2.78
C GLY A 52 27.11 90.99 3.97
N LYS A 53 26.38 91.87 4.66
CA LYS A 53 25.43 91.47 5.72
C LYS A 53 23.98 91.58 5.22
N GLY A 54 23.26 90.47 5.25
CA GLY A 54 21.80 90.43 5.07
C GLY A 54 21.09 90.93 6.34
N MET A 55 19.99 91.64 6.16
CA MET A 55 19.11 92.03 7.26
C MET A 55 18.09 90.91 7.50
N ILE A 56 18.10 90.34 8.70
CA ILE A 56 17.24 89.22 9.07
C ILE A 56 16.41 89.65 10.28
N ASP A 57 15.14 89.27 10.28
CA ASP A 57 14.30 89.37 11.46
C ASP A 57 14.70 88.30 12.48
N VAL A 58 15.40 88.74 13.52
CA VAL A 58 15.92 87.87 14.57
C VAL A 58 14.78 87.25 15.38
N GLU A 59 13.68 87.96 15.59
CA GLU A 59 12.55 87.48 16.39
C GLU A 59 11.88 86.29 15.67
N VAL A 60 11.58 86.46 14.39
CA VAL A 60 10.99 85.42 13.53
C VAL A 60 11.90 84.17 13.43
N CYS A 61 13.21 84.37 13.22
CA CYS A 61 14.16 83.26 13.13
C CYS A 61 14.32 82.52 14.46
N MET A 62 14.33 83.25 15.58
CA MET A 62 14.43 82.65 16.91
C MET A 62 13.16 81.87 17.27
N ASP A 63 11.98 82.35 16.87
CA ASP A 63 10.73 81.61 17.05
C ASP A 63 10.73 80.29 16.28
N MET A 64 11.20 80.28 15.03
CA MET A 64 11.36 79.06 14.23
C MET A 64 12.33 78.08 14.85
N LEU A 65 13.49 78.55 15.33
CA LEU A 65 14.47 77.72 16.01
C LEU A 65 13.90 77.13 17.32
N ASN A 66 13.14 77.91 18.08
CA ASN A 66 12.49 77.44 19.31
C ASN A 66 11.44 76.37 19.02
N ASP A 67 10.67 76.52 17.95
CA ASP A 67 9.65 75.54 17.58
C ASP A 67 10.27 74.27 17.00
N MET A 68 11.32 74.39 16.19
CA MET A 68 12.14 73.25 15.77
C MET A 68 12.76 72.50 16.96
N TYR A 69 13.23 73.23 17.98
CA TYR A 69 13.79 72.63 19.19
C TYR A 69 12.74 71.82 19.98
N LYS A 70 11.47 72.24 19.95
CA LYS A 70 10.36 71.50 20.59
C LYS A 70 9.91 70.29 19.78
N THR A 71 9.94 70.38 18.45
CA THR A 71 9.41 69.33 17.56
C THR A 71 10.40 68.17 17.38
N LEU A 72 11.71 68.46 17.30
CA LEU A 72 12.74 67.45 17.03
C LEU A 72 12.80 66.30 18.05
N PRO A 73 12.75 66.52 19.38
CA PRO A 73 12.78 65.43 20.37
C PRO A 73 11.54 64.52 20.30
N VAL A 74 10.39 65.05 19.86
CA VAL A 74 9.17 64.26 19.66
C VAL A 74 9.34 63.37 18.44
N ALA A 75 9.80 63.93 17.32
CA ALA A 75 10.06 63.18 16.09
C ALA A 75 11.10 62.05 16.28
N VAL A 76 12.21 62.33 16.99
CA VAL A 76 13.26 61.32 17.25
C VAL A 76 12.74 60.18 18.14
N ARG A 77 11.92 60.48 19.15
CA ARG A 77 11.29 59.45 20.00
C ARG A 77 10.35 58.56 19.20
N GLY A 78 9.53 59.16 18.34
CA GLY A 78 8.65 58.41 17.44
C GLY A 78 9.42 57.48 16.50
N ALA A 79 10.47 58.00 15.85
CA ALA A 79 11.34 57.19 15.01
C ALA A 79 11.96 56.01 15.78
N SER A 80 12.51 56.25 16.98
CA SER A 80 13.09 55.19 17.82
C SER A 80 12.06 54.12 18.21
N LYS A 81 10.81 54.52 18.50
CA LYS A 81 9.72 53.60 18.82
C LYS A 81 9.38 52.70 17.62
N VAL A 82 9.31 53.28 16.42
CA VAL A 82 9.08 52.52 15.19
C VAL A 82 10.20 51.50 14.94
N TYR A 83 11.46 51.89 15.15
CA TYR A 83 12.59 50.96 15.01
C TYR A 83 12.55 49.81 16.01
N GLN A 84 12.26 50.10 17.28
CA GLN A 84 12.11 49.06 18.31
C GLN A 84 10.96 48.10 18.00
N GLU A 85 9.84 48.63 17.50
CA GLU A 85 8.70 47.79 17.11
C GLU A 85 9.06 46.89 15.92
N GLN A 86 9.76 47.42 14.91
CA GLN A 86 10.27 46.62 13.80
C GLN A 86 11.23 45.53 14.27
N GLU A 87 12.14 45.84 15.20
CA GLU A 87 13.06 44.85 15.78
C GLU A 87 12.29 43.75 16.52
N ASN A 88 11.29 44.13 17.33
CA ASN A 88 10.42 43.18 18.03
C ASN A 88 9.64 42.28 17.06
N ILE A 89 9.08 42.83 15.99
CA ILE A 89 8.37 42.06 14.96
C ILE A 89 9.32 41.06 14.30
N LEU A 90 10.52 41.48 13.91
CA LEU A 90 11.51 40.61 13.29
C LEU A 90 11.98 39.51 14.24
N ALA A 91 12.20 39.82 15.52
CA ALA A 91 12.58 38.85 16.53
C ALA A 91 11.48 37.79 16.75
N ASN A 92 10.23 38.23 16.84
CA ASN A 92 9.08 37.34 16.99
C ASN A 92 8.86 36.47 15.74
N ALA A 93 9.00 37.05 14.55
CA ALA A 93 8.89 36.31 13.29
C ALA A 93 9.95 35.20 13.19
N ARG A 94 11.21 35.51 13.51
CA ARG A 94 12.30 34.51 13.53
C ARG A 94 12.06 33.40 14.54
N LYS A 95 11.53 33.73 15.73
CA LYS A 95 11.19 32.75 16.75
C LYS A 95 10.08 31.82 16.28
N GLU A 96 9.04 32.37 15.66
CA GLU A 96 7.93 31.57 15.15
C GLU A 96 8.36 30.71 13.95
N GLU A 97 9.19 31.24 13.05
CA GLU A 97 9.81 30.48 11.96
C GLU A 97 10.57 29.27 12.50
N ALA A 98 11.45 29.47 13.48
CA ALA A 98 12.21 28.38 14.10
C ALA A 98 11.29 27.33 14.74
N ARG A 99 10.19 27.77 15.37
CA ARG A 99 9.19 26.87 15.95
C ARG A 99 8.50 26.04 14.88
N ILE A 100 8.10 26.66 13.77
CA ILE A 100 7.45 25.99 12.65
C ILE A 100 8.40 24.96 12.04
N LEU A 101 9.65 25.35 11.75
CA LEU A 101 10.66 24.46 11.17
C LEU A 101 10.91 23.25 12.07
N ASN A 102 11.15 23.46 13.37
CA ASN A 102 11.36 22.37 14.32
C ASN A 102 10.13 21.45 14.40
N SER A 103 8.93 22.01 14.46
CA SER A 103 7.70 21.22 14.49
C SER A 103 7.47 20.42 13.20
N ALA A 104 7.84 20.99 12.04
CA ALA A 104 7.76 20.33 10.75
C ALA A 104 8.78 19.20 10.65
N GLU A 105 10.01 19.42 11.11
CA GLU A 105 11.08 18.42 11.14
C GLU A 105 10.70 17.23 12.03
N VAL A 106 10.20 17.47 13.24
CA VAL A 106 9.73 16.41 14.15
C VAL A 106 8.58 15.63 13.54
N ARG A 107 7.60 16.31 12.93
CA ARG A 107 6.47 15.63 12.24
C ARG A 107 6.96 14.78 11.06
N ALA A 108 7.84 15.32 10.22
CA ALA A 108 8.37 14.61 9.07
C ALA A 108 9.18 13.38 9.52
N ARG A 109 10.03 13.53 10.54
CA ARG A 109 10.79 12.41 11.12
C ARG A 109 9.87 11.32 11.65
N ASN A 110 8.87 11.69 12.46
CA ASN A 110 7.90 10.72 12.98
C ASN A 110 7.12 10.04 11.86
N GLN A 111 6.79 10.75 10.78
CA GLN A 111 6.11 10.17 9.63
C GLN A 111 7.00 9.16 8.88
N LEU A 112 8.28 9.47 8.70
CA LEU A 112 9.25 8.56 8.10
C LEU A 112 9.46 7.32 8.98
N ASP A 113 9.64 7.49 10.29
CA ASP A 113 9.82 6.38 11.23
C ASP A 113 8.59 5.46 11.22
N ASN A 114 7.38 6.03 11.26
CA ASN A 114 6.13 5.27 11.15
C ASN A 114 5.97 4.57 9.79
N ALA A 115 6.38 5.22 8.69
CA ALA A 115 6.32 4.62 7.36
C ALA A 115 7.28 3.44 7.23
N ASN A 116 8.50 3.58 7.78
CA ASN A 116 9.50 2.51 7.79
C ASN A 116 9.01 1.30 8.60
N VAL A 117 8.49 1.53 9.82
CA VAL A 117 7.92 0.45 10.64
C VAL A 117 6.75 -0.23 9.94
N ARG A 118 5.88 0.51 9.24
CA ARG A 118 4.79 -0.08 8.46
C ARG A 118 5.32 -0.91 7.29
N ALA A 119 6.33 -0.42 6.58
CA ALA A 119 6.93 -1.15 5.47
C ALA A 119 7.54 -2.47 5.94
N ASP A 120 8.30 -2.46 7.04
CA ASP A 120 8.90 -3.66 7.64
C ASP A 120 7.84 -4.68 8.03
N ASN A 121 6.75 -4.24 8.67
CA ASN A 121 5.64 -5.12 9.03
C ASN A 121 4.92 -5.70 7.81
N ILE A 122 4.74 -4.93 6.74
CA ILE A 122 4.13 -5.40 5.49
C ILE A 122 5.02 -6.48 4.85
N ILE A 123 6.33 -6.27 4.80
CA ILE A 123 7.27 -7.24 4.26
C ILE A 123 7.23 -8.52 5.08
N ALA A 124 7.33 -8.43 6.41
CA ALA A 124 7.30 -9.60 7.29
C ALA A 124 6.00 -10.42 7.14
N THR A 125 4.84 -9.73 7.10
CA THR A 125 3.54 -10.39 6.91
C THR A 125 3.38 -11.00 5.52
N ALA A 126 3.88 -10.33 4.47
CA ALA A 126 3.87 -10.86 3.11
C ALA A 126 4.77 -12.11 2.99
N GLU A 127 5.96 -12.09 3.58
CA GLU A 127 6.87 -13.23 3.64
C GLU A 127 6.23 -14.42 4.36
N GLU A 128 5.61 -14.19 5.52
CA GLU A 128 4.90 -15.24 6.26
C GLU A 128 3.74 -15.82 5.44
N GLN A 129 2.94 -14.98 4.77
CA GLN A 129 1.85 -15.45 3.91
C GLN A 129 2.35 -16.24 2.71
N ALA A 130 3.44 -15.80 2.08
CA ALA A 130 4.06 -16.49 0.97
C ALA A 130 4.56 -17.88 1.40
N GLN A 131 5.29 -17.96 2.53
CA GLN A 131 5.76 -19.22 3.09
C GLN A 131 4.61 -20.17 3.43
N ARG A 132 3.53 -19.66 4.06
CA ARG A 132 2.32 -20.46 4.33
C ARG A 132 1.68 -20.96 3.05
N THR A 133 1.63 -20.15 2.00
CA THR A 133 1.05 -20.55 0.71
C THR A 133 1.87 -21.65 0.06
N ILE A 134 3.19 -21.52 0.05
CA ILE A 134 4.11 -22.52 -0.49
C ILE A 134 3.97 -23.83 0.29
N ALA A 135 4.06 -23.80 1.62
CA ALA A 135 3.94 -24.98 2.47
C ALA A 135 2.58 -25.70 2.27
N ASN A 136 1.50 -24.93 2.13
CA ASN A 136 0.18 -25.50 1.85
C ASN A 136 0.10 -26.13 0.45
N ALA A 137 0.74 -25.52 -0.56
CA ALA A 137 0.79 -26.05 -1.91
C ALA A 137 1.61 -27.34 -1.98
N GLU A 138 2.79 -27.36 -1.33
CA GLU A 138 3.65 -28.54 -1.21
C GLU A 138 2.92 -29.69 -0.52
N ALA A 139 2.32 -29.45 0.64
CA ALA A 139 1.56 -30.47 1.35
C ALA A 139 0.35 -31.00 0.55
N ARG A 140 -0.28 -30.16 -0.29
CA ARG A 140 -1.34 -30.60 -1.20
C ARG A 140 -0.81 -31.45 -2.35
N ALA A 141 0.33 -31.06 -2.93
CA ALA A 141 0.96 -31.81 -3.99
C ALA A 141 1.41 -33.20 -3.50
N GLU A 142 2.00 -33.28 -2.30
CA GLU A 142 2.38 -34.56 -1.68
C GLU A 142 1.18 -35.48 -1.48
N ARG A 143 0.07 -34.97 -0.93
CA ARG A 143 -1.17 -35.76 -0.79
C ARG A 143 -1.70 -36.24 -2.13
N MET A 144 -1.71 -35.39 -3.15
CA MET A 144 -2.18 -35.77 -4.48
C MET A 144 -1.30 -36.86 -5.11
N ILE A 145 0.02 -36.80 -4.92
CA ILE A 145 0.94 -37.84 -5.40
C ILE A 145 0.68 -39.15 -4.66
N GLU A 146 0.46 -39.11 -3.34
CA GLU A 146 0.19 -40.32 -2.56
C GLU A 146 -1.14 -40.96 -2.95
N GLU A 147 -2.22 -40.18 -3.03
CA GLU A 147 -3.52 -40.64 -3.51
C GLU A 147 -3.45 -41.25 -4.92
N ALA A 148 -2.67 -40.64 -5.82
CA ALA A 148 -2.46 -41.17 -7.16
C ALA A 148 -1.68 -42.49 -7.16
N ARG A 149 -0.70 -42.66 -6.25
CA ARG A 149 0.05 -43.91 -6.11
C ARG A 149 -0.83 -45.04 -5.59
N GLU A 150 -1.65 -44.76 -4.57
CA GLU A 150 -2.62 -45.73 -4.04
C GLU A 150 -3.58 -46.21 -5.12
N GLN A 151 -4.14 -45.29 -5.92
CA GLN A 151 -5.04 -45.63 -7.04
C GLN A 151 -4.35 -46.47 -8.13
N VAL A 152 -3.08 -46.17 -8.42
CA VAL A 152 -2.30 -46.97 -9.39
C VAL A 152 -2.07 -48.39 -8.86
N GLU A 153 -1.74 -48.53 -7.57
CA GLU A 153 -1.54 -49.84 -6.95
C GLU A 153 -2.83 -50.68 -6.95
N GLU A 154 -3.97 -50.05 -6.62
CA GLU A 154 -5.28 -50.69 -6.71
C GLU A 154 -5.60 -51.15 -8.14
N MET A 155 -5.44 -50.28 -9.13
CA MET A 155 -5.72 -50.59 -10.54
C MET A 155 -4.83 -51.74 -11.08
N VAL A 156 -3.56 -51.78 -10.66
CA VAL A 156 -2.64 -52.88 -11.02
C VAL A 156 -3.11 -54.19 -10.40
N SER A 157 -3.50 -54.17 -9.12
CA SER A 157 -4.06 -55.34 -8.42
C SER A 157 -5.32 -55.87 -9.11
N GLU A 158 -6.27 -55.00 -9.44
CA GLU A 158 -7.50 -55.37 -10.16
C GLU A 158 -7.19 -55.99 -11.52
N THR A 159 -6.26 -55.39 -12.27
CA THR A 159 -5.84 -55.90 -13.59
C THR A 159 -5.20 -57.29 -13.46
N GLU A 160 -4.39 -57.51 -12.43
CA GLU A 160 -3.77 -58.80 -12.18
C GLU A 160 -4.79 -59.89 -11.82
N ILE A 161 -5.77 -59.57 -10.96
CA ILE A 161 -6.87 -60.48 -10.60
C ILE A 161 -7.68 -60.86 -11.84
N MET A 162 -8.05 -59.88 -12.67
CA MET A 162 -8.80 -60.12 -13.91
C MET A 162 -8.03 -61.02 -14.87
N ARG A 163 -6.72 -60.79 -15.01
CA ARG A 163 -5.85 -61.62 -15.86
C ARG A 163 -5.81 -63.06 -15.37
N ARG A 164 -5.58 -63.29 -14.07
CA ARG A 164 -5.57 -64.64 -13.48
C ARG A 164 -6.91 -65.34 -13.64
N ALA A 165 -8.03 -64.67 -13.34
CA ALA A 165 -9.36 -65.23 -13.50
C ALA A 165 -9.65 -65.62 -14.96
N THR A 166 -9.17 -64.83 -15.93
CA THR A 166 -9.30 -65.15 -17.37
C THR A 166 -8.48 -66.38 -17.77
N ASP A 167 -7.24 -66.49 -17.27
CA ASP A 167 -6.37 -67.65 -17.53
C ASP A 167 -6.93 -68.93 -16.89
N ASP A 168 -7.46 -68.84 -15.67
CA ASP A 168 -8.13 -69.95 -14.97
C ASP A 168 -9.40 -70.40 -15.72
N ALA A 169 -10.24 -69.45 -16.13
CA ALA A 169 -11.45 -69.73 -16.90
C ALA A 169 -11.12 -70.45 -18.22
N ARG A 170 -10.09 -70.00 -18.95
CA ARG A 170 -9.61 -70.68 -20.17
C ARG A 170 -9.17 -72.10 -19.89
N THR A 171 -8.45 -72.32 -18.80
CA THR A 171 -7.96 -73.64 -18.41
C THR A 171 -9.12 -74.59 -18.09
N ILE A 172 -10.12 -74.13 -17.32
CA ILE A 172 -11.32 -74.91 -16.99
C ILE A 172 -12.10 -75.29 -18.25
N VAL A 173 -12.31 -74.33 -19.16
CA VAL A 173 -13.03 -74.60 -20.43
C VAL A 173 -12.28 -75.63 -21.26
N ASN A 174 -10.95 -75.48 -21.40
CA ASN A 174 -10.13 -76.44 -22.16
C ASN A 174 -10.18 -77.84 -21.54
N GLN A 175 -10.07 -77.93 -20.21
CA GLN A 175 -10.15 -79.21 -19.50
C GLN A 175 -11.53 -79.85 -19.63
N ALA A 176 -12.61 -79.09 -19.46
CA ALA A 176 -13.96 -79.58 -19.64
C ALA A 176 -14.22 -80.05 -21.08
N MET A 177 -13.68 -79.35 -22.09
CA MET A 177 -13.75 -79.77 -23.49
C MET A 177 -12.99 -81.07 -23.72
N ALA A 178 -11.80 -81.24 -23.14
CA ALA A 178 -11.03 -82.47 -23.22
C ALA A 178 -11.79 -83.63 -22.56
N GLU A 179 -12.26 -83.46 -21.32
CA GLU A 179 -13.05 -84.47 -20.60
C GLU A 179 -14.35 -84.84 -21.32
N ALA A 180 -15.03 -83.87 -21.93
CA ALA A 180 -16.23 -84.11 -22.73
C ALA A 180 -15.90 -84.91 -23.99
N SER A 181 -14.78 -84.61 -24.66
CA SER A 181 -14.28 -85.37 -25.80
C SER A 181 -13.95 -86.81 -25.41
N ASP A 182 -13.26 -87.00 -24.29
CA ASP A 182 -12.90 -88.32 -23.76
C ASP A 182 -14.13 -89.14 -23.39
N LYS A 183 -15.11 -88.54 -22.69
CA LYS A 183 -16.39 -89.19 -22.39
C LYS A 183 -17.16 -89.56 -23.66
N ARG A 184 -17.13 -88.70 -24.67
CA ARG A 184 -17.79 -88.97 -25.97
C ARG A 184 -17.13 -90.14 -26.69
N LEU A 185 -15.80 -90.19 -26.72
CA LEU A 185 -15.04 -91.31 -27.29
C LEU A 185 -15.30 -92.62 -26.53
N ALA A 186 -15.28 -92.58 -25.19
CA ALA A 186 -15.57 -93.73 -24.36
C ALA A 186 -17.00 -94.26 -24.56
N ALA A 187 -17.99 -93.38 -24.63
CA ALA A 187 -19.38 -93.76 -24.89
C ALA A 187 -19.58 -94.33 -26.30
N ALA A 188 -18.89 -93.77 -27.31
CA ALA A 188 -18.90 -94.31 -28.66
C ALA A 188 -18.29 -95.71 -28.72
N GLY A 189 -17.14 -95.92 -28.06
CA GLY A 189 -16.52 -97.25 -27.94
C GLY A 189 -17.44 -98.25 -27.26
N TYR A 190 -18.06 -97.89 -26.13
CA TYR A 190 -19.01 -98.76 -25.44
C TYR A 190 -20.23 -99.12 -26.31
N ALA A 191 -20.76 -98.17 -27.08
CA ALA A 191 -21.85 -98.43 -28.00
C ALA A 191 -21.45 -99.39 -29.13
N GLU A 192 -20.22 -99.27 -29.63
CA GLU A 192 -19.67 -100.17 -30.64
C GLU A 192 -19.46 -101.59 -30.09
N ASP A 193 -18.94 -101.72 -28.86
CA ASP A 193 -18.80 -103.00 -28.17
C ASP A 193 -20.16 -103.72 -28.01
N ILE A 194 -21.21 -102.99 -27.59
CA ILE A 194 -22.58 -103.54 -27.49
C ILE A 194 -23.09 -103.96 -28.87
N MET A 195 -22.88 -103.14 -29.90
CA MET A 195 -23.35 -103.44 -31.25
C MET A 195 -22.66 -104.69 -31.82
N GLU A 196 -21.36 -104.87 -31.54
CA GLU A 196 -20.63 -106.09 -31.92
C GLU A 196 -21.19 -107.33 -31.20
N GLU A 197 -21.49 -107.22 -29.90
CA GLU A 197 -22.10 -108.30 -29.14
C GLU A 197 -23.51 -108.65 -29.66
N LEU A 198 -24.31 -107.64 -30.01
CA LEU A 198 -25.62 -107.84 -30.62
C LEU A 198 -25.51 -108.53 -31.99
N ASP A 199 -24.56 -108.14 -32.84
CA ASP A 199 -24.34 -108.76 -34.15
C ASP A 199 -23.96 -110.24 -34.01
N LYS A 200 -23.06 -110.56 -33.06
CA LYS A 200 -22.71 -111.95 -32.71
C LYS A 200 -23.94 -112.74 -32.28
N LEU A 201 -24.77 -112.19 -31.39
CA LEU A 201 -25.99 -112.84 -30.91
C LEU A 201 -27.00 -113.08 -32.05
N LEU A 202 -27.16 -112.11 -32.95
CA LEU A 202 -28.04 -112.22 -34.11
C LEU A 202 -27.54 -113.26 -35.11
N LEU A 203 -26.23 -113.33 -35.36
CA LEU A 203 -25.60 -114.38 -36.17
C LEU A 203 -25.86 -115.77 -35.57
N GLU A 204 -25.63 -115.95 -34.27
CA GLU A 204 -25.91 -117.21 -33.57
C GLU A 204 -27.40 -117.61 -33.68
N MET A 205 -28.31 -116.66 -33.50
CA MET A 205 -29.75 -116.91 -33.68
C MET A 205 -30.11 -117.29 -35.12
N SER A 206 -29.54 -116.60 -36.11
CA SER A 206 -29.73 -116.89 -37.54
C SER A 206 -29.24 -118.29 -37.90
N ASP A 207 -28.06 -118.68 -37.41
CA ASP A 207 -27.49 -120.01 -37.62
C ASP A 207 -28.34 -121.10 -36.97
N ARG A 208 -28.86 -120.88 -35.76
CA ARG A 208 -29.84 -121.78 -35.15
C ARG A 208 -31.11 -121.92 -35.99
N VAL A 209 -31.62 -120.82 -36.56
CA VAL A 209 -32.81 -120.86 -37.45
C VAL A 209 -32.51 -121.60 -38.75
N ARG A 210 -31.35 -121.38 -39.37
CA ARG A 210 -30.92 -122.13 -40.57
C ARG A 210 -30.74 -123.61 -40.29
N ALA A 211 -30.06 -123.96 -39.19
CA ALA A 211 -29.89 -125.34 -38.77
C ALA A 211 -31.25 -126.03 -38.52
N ARG A 212 -32.24 -125.30 -37.98
CA ARG A 212 -33.61 -125.81 -37.83
C ARG A 212 -34.35 -125.95 -39.16
N ARG A 213 -34.09 -125.07 -40.14
CA ARG A 213 -34.65 -125.15 -41.49
C ARG A 213 -34.01 -126.23 -42.36
N SER A 214 -32.74 -126.58 -42.15
CA SER A 214 -32.07 -127.69 -42.86
C SER A 214 -32.42 -129.06 -42.29
N ASN A 215 -33.03 -129.11 -41.10
CA ASN A 215 -33.51 -130.32 -40.43
C ASN A 215 -35.03 -130.58 -40.66
N ILE A 216 -35.63 -129.91 -41.65
CA ILE A 216 -36.98 -130.16 -42.19
C ILE A 216 -36.82 -130.51 -43.67
#